data_AF-A0A822FIA6-F1
#
_entry.id   AF-A0A822FIA6-F1
#
_cell.length_a   1.000
_cell.length_b   1.000
_cell.length_c   1.000
_cell.angle_alpha   90.00
_cell.angle_beta   90.00
_cell.angle_gamma   90.00
#
_symmetry.space_group_name_H-M   'P 1'
#
loop_
_entity.id
_entity.type
_entity.pdbx_description
1 polymer ?
#
loop_
_entity_poly.entity_id
_entity_poly.type
_entity_poly.pdbx_seq_one_letter_code
_entity_poly.pdbx_strand_id
1 'polypeptide(L)'
;ATIFRPSAIYGHQHNDGFIAYHFSRLVRPLSFLRVPLYASGEKTVKAPIFVNDVSNAIYAAIREPMSVGQTYEIYGPERYKLRELIEF
;
A
#
# COMPACT_ATOMS: atom_id res chain seq x y z
N ALA A 1 -13.44 -6.26 19.82
CA ALA A 1 -13.24 -6.36 18.36
C ALA A 1 -11.75 -6.28 18.06
N THR A 2 -11.28 -6.95 17.01
CA THR A 2 -9.90 -6.86 16.54
C THR A 2 -9.84 -5.86 15.38
N ILE A 3 -8.93 -4.90 15.42
CA ILE A 3 -8.85 -3.81 14.44
C ILE A 3 -7.54 -3.95 13.66
N PHE A 4 -7.63 -3.97 12.34
CA PHE A 4 -6.48 -3.91 11.45
C PHE A 4 -6.39 -2.53 10.81
N ARG A 5 -5.20 -1.93 10.88
CA ARG A 5 -4.87 -0.66 10.23
C ARG A 5 -3.75 -0.91 9.22
N PRO A 6 -4.09 -1.47 8.05
CA PRO A 6 -3.10 -1.61 7.00
C PRO A 6 -2.75 -0.25 6.40
N SER A 7 -1.50 -0.15 6.01
CA SER A 7 -1.03 0.85 5.05
C SER A 7 -1.62 0.62 3.65
N ALA A 8 -1.12 1.34 2.63
CA ALA A 8 -1.55 1.12 1.25
C ALA A 8 -1.30 -0.34 0.84
N ILE A 9 -2.37 -1.06 0.51
CA ILE A 9 -2.29 -2.47 0.10
C ILE A 9 -2.04 -2.51 -1.41
N TYR A 10 -1.16 -3.41 -1.85
CA TYR A 10 -0.97 -3.68 -3.26
C TYR A 10 -1.01 -5.18 -3.60
N GLY A 11 -1.33 -5.55 -4.84
CA GLY A 11 -1.45 -6.94 -5.25
C GLY A 11 -1.62 -7.17 -6.76
N HIS A 12 -1.48 -8.43 -7.17
CA HIS A 12 -1.55 -8.83 -8.59
C HIS A 12 -2.97 -8.97 -9.13
N GLN A 13 -4.01 -8.94 -8.29
CA GLN A 13 -5.40 -9.04 -8.76
C GLN A 13 -5.78 -7.86 -9.66
N HIS A 14 -6.67 -8.14 -10.63
CA HIS A 14 -7.25 -7.12 -11.49
C HIS A 14 -7.97 -6.06 -10.64
N ASN A 15 -7.52 -4.80 -10.78
CA ASN A 15 -8.05 -3.59 -10.12
C ASN A 15 -7.52 -3.26 -8.71
N ASP A 16 -6.22 -3.42 -8.47
CA ASP A 16 -5.54 -2.76 -7.35
C ASP A 16 -5.62 -1.22 -7.48
N GLY A 17 -6.32 -0.57 -6.56
CA GLY A 17 -6.49 0.88 -6.54
C GLY A 17 -5.19 1.65 -6.30
N PHE A 18 -4.23 1.10 -5.55
CA PHE A 18 -2.94 1.76 -5.29
C PHE A 18 -2.09 1.78 -6.56
N ILE A 19 -1.90 0.62 -7.19
CA ILE A 19 -1.14 0.53 -8.44
C ILE A 19 -1.87 1.25 -9.57
N ALA A 20 -3.19 1.11 -9.68
CA ALA A 20 -3.97 1.80 -10.72
C ALA A 20 -3.88 3.33 -10.58
N TYR A 21 -3.93 3.87 -9.35
CA TYR A 21 -3.82 5.30 -9.13
C TYR A 21 -2.43 5.86 -9.50
N HIS A 22 -1.35 5.13 -9.20
CA HIS A 22 0.01 5.63 -9.43
C HIS A 22 0.60 5.27 -10.79
N PHE A 23 0.18 4.15 -11.40
CA PHE A 23 0.83 3.56 -12.58
C PHE A 23 -0.11 3.29 -13.76
N SER A 24 -1.41 3.62 -13.67
CA SER A 24 -2.31 3.41 -14.82
C SER A 24 -1.96 4.32 -16.00
N ARG A 25 -2.26 3.83 -17.20
CA ARG A 25 -2.14 4.58 -18.47
C ARG A 25 -2.98 5.88 -18.50
N LEU A 26 -3.96 6.01 -17.60
CA LEU A 26 -4.76 7.22 -17.41
C LEU A 26 -3.95 8.36 -16.76
N VAL A 27 -2.98 8.00 -15.90
CA VAL A 27 -2.11 8.95 -15.20
C VAL A 27 -0.80 9.19 -15.97
N ARG A 28 -0.41 8.26 -16.85
CA ARG A 28 0.71 8.39 -17.80
C ARG A 28 0.20 8.47 -19.25
N PRO A 29 -0.47 9.54 -19.70
CA PRO A 29 -0.62 9.77 -21.13
C PRO A 29 0.79 9.89 -21.73
N LEU A 30 1.08 9.09 -22.76
CA LEU A 30 2.39 8.94 -23.42
C LEU A 30 3.03 10.27 -23.88
N SER A 31 2.30 11.38 -23.79
CA SER A 31 2.68 12.71 -24.27
C SER A 31 3.25 13.66 -23.21
N PHE A 32 3.14 13.40 -21.88
CA PHE A 32 3.75 14.27 -20.86
C PHE A 32 4.27 13.49 -19.64
N LEU A 33 5.60 13.37 -19.56
CA LEU A 33 6.45 12.70 -18.56
C LEU A 33 6.35 13.21 -17.10
N ARG A 34 5.25 13.83 -16.66
CA ARG A 34 5.15 14.45 -15.33
C ARG A 34 3.90 13.99 -14.59
N VAL A 35 4.04 12.94 -13.77
CA VAL A 35 3.04 12.62 -12.75
C VAL A 35 3.04 13.77 -11.73
N PRO A 36 1.89 14.39 -11.42
CA PRO A 36 1.84 15.47 -10.44
C PRO A 36 2.08 14.90 -9.04
N LEU A 37 3.29 15.12 -8.50
CA LEU A 37 3.66 14.71 -7.16
C LEU A 37 3.77 15.91 -6.24
N TYR A 38 3.10 15.84 -5.10
CA TYR A 38 3.26 16.83 -4.03
C TYR A 38 4.73 16.88 -3.60
N ALA A 39 5.34 18.07 -3.64
CA ALA A 39 6.75 18.29 -3.32
C ALA A 39 7.69 17.27 -3.99
N SER A 40 7.45 16.99 -5.28
CA SER A 40 8.22 16.03 -6.09
C SER A 40 8.25 14.60 -5.53
N GLY A 41 7.35 14.24 -4.61
CA GLY A 41 7.30 12.94 -3.97
C GLY A 41 8.35 12.73 -2.87
N GLU A 42 9.13 13.75 -2.50
CA GLU A 42 10.21 13.64 -1.51
C GLU A 42 9.73 13.81 -0.07
N LYS A 43 8.63 14.54 0.14
CA LYS A 43 8.01 14.78 1.46
C LYS A 43 6.95 13.75 1.82
N THR A 44 6.67 12.78 0.96
CA THR A 44 5.65 11.76 1.19
C THR A 44 6.32 10.40 1.29
N VAL A 45 6.14 9.74 2.43
CA VAL A 45 6.62 8.37 2.67
C VAL A 45 5.43 7.42 2.68
N LYS A 46 5.61 6.26 2.05
CA LYS A 46 4.62 5.18 1.97
C LYS A 46 5.32 3.88 2.34
N ALA A 47 4.61 3.00 3.04
CA ALA A 47 5.10 1.67 3.42
C ALA A 47 4.12 0.62 2.90
N PRO A 48 3.97 0.47 1.57
CA PRO A 48 2.91 -0.35 1.00
C PRO A 48 3.09 -1.83 1.36
N ILE A 49 2.00 -2.51 1.67
CA ILE A 49 1.99 -3.92 2.09
C ILE A 49 1.34 -4.81 1.02
N PHE A 50 1.90 -6.01 0.83
CA PHE A 50 1.34 -6.96 -0.11
C PHE A 50 0.05 -7.59 0.43
N VAL A 51 -0.95 -7.76 -0.44
CA VAL A 51 -2.29 -8.26 -0.06
C VAL A 51 -2.24 -9.62 0.63
N ASN A 52 -1.33 -10.51 0.23
CA ASN A 52 -1.23 -11.83 0.84
C ASN A 52 -0.77 -11.74 2.31
N ASP A 53 0.13 -10.81 2.64
CA ASP A 53 0.61 -10.64 4.01
C ASP A 53 -0.51 -10.14 4.93
N VAL A 54 -1.36 -9.23 4.42
CA VAL A 54 -2.56 -8.79 5.15
C VAL A 54 -3.53 -9.96 5.35
N SER A 55 -3.76 -10.77 4.31
CA SER A 55 -4.64 -11.95 4.42
C SER A 55 -4.13 -12.98 5.45
N ASN A 56 -2.82 -13.20 5.48
CA ASN A 56 -2.17 -14.09 6.44
C ASN A 56 -2.27 -13.55 7.87
N ALA A 57 -2.09 -12.24 8.06
CA ALA A 57 -2.24 -11.59 9.37
C ALA A 57 -3.68 -11.71 9.90
N ILE A 58 -4.68 -11.52 9.04
CA ILE A 58 -6.10 -11.71 9.39
C ILE A 58 -6.35 -13.16 9.75
N TYR A 59 -5.87 -14.10 8.94
CA TYR A 59 -6.03 -15.53 9.20
C TYR A 59 -5.40 -15.96 10.54
N ALA A 60 -4.21 -15.44 10.85
CA ALA A 60 -3.53 -15.69 12.12
C ALA A 60 -4.33 -15.16 13.31
N ALA A 61 -4.87 -13.95 13.23
CA ALA A 61 -5.64 -13.34 14.31
C ALA A 61 -6.98 -14.05 14.59
N ILE A 62 -7.59 -14.67 13.58
CA ILE A 62 -8.81 -15.48 13.79
C ILE A 62 -8.52 -16.68 14.70
N ARG A 63 -7.30 -17.22 14.63
CA ARG A 63 -6.88 -18.40 15.39
C ARG A 63 -6.29 -18.07 16.77
N GLU A 64 -6.07 -16.80 17.06
CA GLU A 64 -5.41 -16.32 18.27
C GLU A 64 -6.45 -15.67 19.21
N PRO A 65 -6.85 -16.33 20.31
CA PRO A 65 -7.77 -15.75 21.28
C PRO A 65 -7.29 -14.41 21.86
N MET A 66 -5.97 -14.19 21.95
CA MET A 66 -5.39 -12.95 22.44
C MET A 66 -5.56 -11.76 21.48
N SER A 67 -5.96 -12.00 20.23
CA SER A 67 -6.22 -10.92 19.26
C SER A 67 -7.50 -10.15 19.55
N VAL A 68 -8.38 -10.64 20.42
CA VAL A 68 -9.64 -9.95 20.76
C VAL A 68 -9.34 -8.65 21.51
N GLY A 69 -9.80 -7.52 20.96
CA GLY A 69 -9.57 -6.20 21.54
C GLY A 69 -8.25 -5.55 21.11
N GLN A 70 -7.42 -6.25 20.34
CA GLN A 70 -6.15 -5.73 19.85
C GLN A 70 -6.33 -4.87 18.60
N THR A 71 -5.42 -3.91 18.45
CA THR A 71 -5.27 -3.12 17.23
C THR A 71 -3.91 -3.38 16.62
N TYR A 72 -3.90 -3.89 15.40
CA TYR A 72 -2.68 -4.19 14.65
C TYR A 72 -2.46 -3.13 13.57
N GLU A 73 -1.31 -2.48 13.62
CA GLU A 73 -0.84 -1.61 12.54
C GLU A 73 0.02 -2.43 11.59
N ILE A 74 -0.37 -2.51 10.32
CA ILE A 74 0.28 -3.39 9.36
C ILE A 74 0.93 -2.56 8.25
N TYR A 75 2.25 -2.59 8.21
CA TYR A 75 3.07 -1.86 7.25
C TYR A 75 3.88 -2.82 6.42
N GLY A 76 4.21 -2.41 5.19
CA GLY A 76 5.20 -3.13 4.39
C GLY A 76 6.58 -3.18 5.07
N PRO A 77 7.45 -4.11 4.64
CA PRO A 77 8.78 -4.29 5.23
C PRO A 77 9.66 -3.04 5.08
N GLU A 78 9.47 -2.29 4.00
CA GLU A 78 10.28 -1.12 3.68
C GLU A 78 9.43 0.14 3.53
N ARG A 79 10.03 1.28 3.87
CA ARG A 79 9.45 2.61 3.71
C ARG A 79 10.10 3.27 2.50
N TYR A 80 9.27 3.67 1.56
CA TYR A 80 9.71 4.32 0.33
C TYR A 80 9.20 5.76 0.28
N LYS A 81 9.98 6.65 -0.30
CA LYS A 81 9.46 7.94 -0.76
C LYS A 81 8.52 7.70 -1.93
N LEU A 82 7.50 8.54 -2.07
CA LEU A 82 6.58 8.48 -3.20
C LEU A 82 7.33 8.63 -4.53
N ARG A 83 8.40 9.42 -4.55
CA ARG A 83 9.29 9.56 -5.71
C ARG A 83 9.94 8.23 -6.10
N GLU A 84 10.54 7.54 -5.12
CA GLU A 84 11.20 6.25 -5.32
C GLU A 84 10.22 5.22 -5.85
N LEU A 85 9.00 5.17 -5.31
CA LEU A 85 7.96 4.25 -5.78
C LEU A 85 7.60 4.46 -7.26
N ILE A 86 7.59 5.70 -7.74
CA ILE A 86 7.12 6.03 -9.09
C ILE A 86 8.22 5.94 -10.15
N GLU A 87 9.48 6.13 -9.73
CA GLU A 87 10.66 6.01 -10.59
C GLU A 87 11.03 4.55 -10.90
N PHE A 88 10.64 3.60 -10.04
CA PHE A 88 10.71 2.15 -10.33
C PHE A 88 9.70 1.71 -11.41
#